data_AF-A0A957MDX6-F1
#
_entry.id   AF-A0A957MDX6-F1
#
_cell.length_a   1.000
_cell.length_b   1.000
_cell.length_c   1.000
_cell.angle_alpha   90.00
_cell.angle_beta   90.00
_cell.angle_gamma   90.00
#
_symmetry.space_group_name_H-M   'P 1'
#
loop_
_entity.id
_entity.type
_entity.pdbx_description
1 polymer ?
#
loop_
_entity_poly.entity_id
_entity_poly.type
_entity_poly.pdbx_seq_one_letter_code
_entity_poly.pdbx_strand_id
1 'polypeptide(L)'
;HDSHDSLYRVPFGAVNPNDTVTLRFRTYANDVTGVRVRVWNTTANAQSFLDMQRVASGVSCYDASQPDKVCDFWQTTVTPDVPTTLYYRFIVQDGTATAFYDDDDFRNGGWGEARPGVRDNGYAITVYDPAFQPISWMQNAVVYQIFPDRFRDGRSNNNPSGNEPRY
;
A
#
# COMPACT_ATOMS: atom_id res chain seq x y z
N HIS A 1 1.02 -5.50 8.80
CA HIS A 1 0.13 -4.41 8.36
C HIS A 1 -0.44 -4.85 7.03
N ASP A 2 -1.76 -4.84 6.89
CA ASP A 2 -2.41 -5.11 5.60
C ASP A 2 -3.04 -3.81 5.09
N SER A 3 -2.46 -3.20 4.05
CA SER A 3 -2.92 -1.91 3.56
C SER A 3 -4.31 -1.93 2.90
N HIS A 4 -4.88 -3.11 2.63
CA HIS A 4 -6.21 -3.30 2.07
C HIS A 4 -7.29 -3.51 3.14
N ASP A 5 -6.89 -3.78 4.38
CA ASP A 5 -7.82 -3.98 5.49
C ASP A 5 -7.98 -2.69 6.31
N SER A 6 -9.24 -2.31 6.52
CA SER A 6 -9.68 -1.16 7.32
C SER A 6 -9.22 -1.19 8.79
N LEU A 7 -8.84 -2.35 9.32
CA LEU A 7 -8.17 -2.42 10.62
C LEU A 7 -6.85 -1.64 10.59
N TYR A 8 -6.13 -1.65 9.47
CA TYR A 8 -4.77 -1.11 9.36
C TYR A 8 -4.68 0.20 8.60
N ARG A 9 -5.60 0.51 7.69
CA ARG A 9 -5.58 1.75 6.90
C ARG A 9 -6.98 2.28 6.63
N VAL A 10 -7.23 3.53 7.00
CA VAL A 10 -8.53 4.21 6.76
C VAL A 10 -8.31 5.68 6.42
N PRO A 11 -8.92 6.23 5.36
CA PRO A 11 -9.70 5.52 4.33
C PRO A 11 -8.81 4.62 3.45
N PHE A 12 -9.44 3.66 2.80
CA PHE A 12 -8.78 2.84 1.76
C PHE A 12 -8.70 3.62 0.44
N GLY A 13 -7.69 3.31 -0.38
CA GLY A 13 -7.55 3.88 -1.72
C GLY A 13 -6.91 5.27 -1.76
N ALA A 14 -7.21 6.00 -2.84
CA ALA A 14 -6.77 7.37 -3.06
C ALA A 14 -7.60 8.35 -2.23
N VAL A 15 -6.98 9.45 -1.81
CA VAL A 15 -7.58 10.47 -0.94
C VAL A 15 -7.42 11.86 -1.54
N ASN A 16 -8.18 12.82 -1.03
CA ASN A 16 -8.02 14.21 -1.39
C ASN A 16 -7.05 14.93 -0.44
N PRO A 17 -6.51 16.09 -0.84
CA PRO A 17 -5.84 16.99 0.09
C PRO A 17 -6.71 17.29 1.31
N ASN A 18 -6.08 17.31 2.48
CA ASN A 18 -6.65 17.49 3.81
C ASN A 18 -7.46 16.30 4.36
N ASP A 19 -7.63 15.22 3.59
CA ASP A 19 -8.13 13.97 4.14
C ASP A 19 -7.10 13.38 5.10
N THR A 20 -7.57 12.89 6.23
CA THR A 20 -6.70 12.26 7.23
C THR A 20 -6.69 10.75 7.03
N VAL A 21 -5.51 10.20 6.75
CA VAL A 21 -5.28 8.76 6.68
C VAL A 21 -4.76 8.25 8.01
N THR A 22 -5.53 7.37 8.64
CA THR A 22 -5.11 6.60 9.80
C THR A 22 -4.32 5.38 9.35
N LEU A 23 -3.14 5.19 9.91
CA LEU A 23 -2.30 4.02 9.71
C LEU A 23 -2.15 3.27 11.04
N ARG A 24 -2.39 1.96 11.04
CA ARG A 24 -2.13 1.09 12.19
C ARG A 24 -1.11 0.00 11.88
N PHE A 25 -0.35 -0.38 12.88
CA PHE A 25 0.60 -1.48 12.82
C PHE A 25 0.36 -2.44 13.99
N ARG A 26 0.33 -3.74 13.71
CA ARG A 26 0.11 -4.80 14.71
C ARG A 26 1.44 -5.45 15.06
N THR A 27 1.69 -5.63 16.35
CA THR A 27 2.79 -6.44 16.88
C THR A 27 2.23 -7.44 17.89
N TYR A 28 2.98 -8.49 18.26
CA TYR A 28 2.62 -9.23 19.46
C TYR A 28 2.67 -8.30 20.69
N ALA A 29 1.87 -8.61 21.71
CA ALA A 29 1.75 -7.74 22.87
C ALA A 29 3.08 -7.66 23.64
N ASN A 30 3.50 -6.43 23.98
CA ASN A 30 4.75 -6.13 24.68
C ASN A 30 6.04 -6.61 23.96
N ASP A 31 5.97 -6.88 22.66
CA ASP A 31 7.10 -7.40 21.87
C ASP A 31 8.04 -6.30 21.36
N VAL A 32 7.53 -5.07 21.24
CA VAL A 32 8.29 -3.95 20.69
C VAL A 32 8.24 -2.74 21.60
N THR A 33 9.33 -1.99 21.61
CA THR A 33 9.48 -0.75 22.39
C THR A 33 8.91 0.47 21.66
N GLY A 34 8.82 0.45 20.34
CA GLY A 34 8.25 1.55 19.57
C GLY A 34 8.04 1.23 18.10
N VAL A 35 7.14 1.98 17.47
CA VAL A 35 6.89 1.92 16.02
C VAL A 35 6.83 3.34 15.48
N ARG A 36 7.51 3.57 14.37
CA ARG A 36 7.51 4.85 13.65
C ARG A 36 7.15 4.62 12.19
N VAL A 37 6.45 5.57 11.56
CA VAL A 37 6.22 5.57 10.12
C VAL A 37 7.18 6.55 9.48
N ARG A 38 7.94 6.11 8.48
CA ARG A 38 8.66 7.00 7.57
C ARG A 38 7.77 7.24 6.36
N VAL A 39 7.51 8.51 6.03
CA VAL A 39 6.69 8.92 4.88
C VAL A 39 7.55 9.75 3.94
N TRP A 40 7.59 9.39 2.66
CA TRP A 40 8.16 10.19 1.58
C TRP A 40 7.07 10.88 0.80
N ASN A 41 7.20 12.18 0.61
CA ASN A 41 6.30 12.99 -0.20
C ASN A 41 7.01 13.31 -1.52
N THR A 42 6.46 12.83 -2.64
CA THR A 42 7.08 13.01 -3.95
C THR A 42 7.05 14.46 -4.42
N THR A 43 5.98 15.20 -4.12
CA THR A 43 5.85 16.61 -4.50
C THR A 43 6.82 17.49 -3.71
N ALA A 44 6.92 17.28 -2.40
CA ALA A 44 7.84 18.01 -1.53
C ALA A 44 9.30 17.55 -1.64
N ASN A 45 9.54 16.39 -2.28
CA ASN A 45 10.85 15.74 -2.36
C ASN A 45 11.52 15.60 -0.97
N ALA A 46 10.73 15.21 0.03
CA ALA A 46 11.14 15.21 1.43
C ALA A 46 10.56 14.01 2.17
N GLN A 47 11.28 13.58 3.23
CA GLN A 47 10.78 12.58 4.17
C GLN A 47 10.40 13.19 5.50
N SER A 48 9.41 12.58 6.14
CA SER A 48 9.03 12.81 7.52
C SER A 48 8.99 11.49 8.28
N PHE A 49 9.06 11.58 9.61
CA PHE A 49 9.00 10.46 10.52
C PHE A 49 7.95 10.74 11.59
N LEU A 50 6.99 9.83 11.75
CA LEU A 50 5.86 9.98 12.63
C LEU A 50 5.88 8.85 13.67
N ASP A 51 6.05 9.20 14.94
CA ASP A 51 5.93 8.21 16.01
C ASP A 51 4.48 7.73 16.12
N MET A 52 4.31 6.42 16.28
CA MET A 52 2.99 5.82 16.46
C MET A 52 2.70 5.69 17.95
N GLN A 53 1.44 5.93 18.31
CA GLN A 53 0.93 5.72 19.67
C GLN A 53 0.34 4.32 19.78
N ARG A 54 0.66 3.59 20.85
CA ARG A 54 -0.02 2.33 21.15
C ARG A 54 -1.45 2.63 21.62
N VAL A 55 -2.43 2.32 20.79
CA VAL A 55 -3.86 2.63 21.01
C VAL A 55 -4.67 1.44 21.53
N ALA A 56 -4.16 0.22 21.39
CA ALA A 56 -4.70 -0.97 22.03
C ALA A 56 -3.54 -1.89 22.44
N SER A 57 -3.71 -2.62 23.53
CA SER A 57 -2.68 -3.53 24.03
C SER A 57 -3.29 -4.78 24.66
N GLY A 58 -2.63 -5.92 24.44
CA GLY A 58 -3.08 -7.22 24.97
C GLY A 58 -4.44 -7.67 24.45
N VAL A 59 -4.86 -7.20 23.27
CA VAL A 59 -6.14 -7.55 22.65
C VAL A 59 -5.96 -8.70 21.66
N SER A 60 -7.05 -9.31 21.19
CA SER A 60 -6.98 -10.30 20.10
C SER A 60 -6.19 -9.74 18.92
N CYS A 61 -5.36 -10.57 18.28
CA CYS A 61 -4.66 -10.19 17.06
C CYS A 61 -5.59 -10.02 15.84
N TYR A 62 -6.88 -10.34 15.99
CA TYR A 62 -7.88 -10.36 14.90
C TYR A 62 -7.42 -11.23 13.72
N ASP A 63 -6.82 -12.37 14.06
CA ASP A 63 -6.28 -13.34 13.10
C ASP A 63 -6.76 -14.74 13.51
N ALA A 64 -7.63 -15.32 12.68
CA ALA A 64 -8.21 -16.64 12.96
C ALA A 64 -7.15 -17.76 12.98
N SER A 65 -5.98 -17.54 12.37
CA SER A 65 -4.87 -18.49 12.42
C SER A 65 -4.09 -18.46 13.74
N GLN A 66 -4.31 -17.44 14.59
CA GLN A 66 -3.60 -17.22 15.84
C GLN A 66 -4.57 -16.84 17.00
N PRO A 67 -5.57 -17.69 17.31
CA PRO A 67 -6.63 -17.34 18.25
C PRO A 67 -6.14 -17.11 19.69
N ASP A 68 -5.04 -17.77 20.08
CA ASP A 68 -4.47 -17.69 21.43
C ASP A 68 -3.41 -16.58 21.59
N LYS A 69 -3.15 -15.81 20.52
CA LYS A 69 -2.18 -14.71 20.55
C LYS A 69 -2.88 -13.39 20.85
N VAL A 70 -2.18 -12.58 21.62
CA VAL A 70 -2.57 -11.21 21.91
C VAL A 70 -1.56 -10.23 21.30
N CYS A 71 -2.08 -9.10 20.87
CA CYS A 71 -1.36 -8.12 20.08
C CYS A 71 -1.53 -6.70 20.64
N ASP A 72 -0.57 -5.85 20.30
CA ASP A 72 -0.65 -4.41 20.45
C ASP A 72 -0.91 -3.77 19.08
N PHE A 73 -1.72 -2.71 19.07
CA PHE A 73 -1.96 -1.90 17.88
C PHE A 73 -1.39 -0.51 18.08
N TRP A 74 -0.49 -0.14 17.19
CA TRP A 74 0.14 1.17 17.10
C TRP A 74 -0.57 1.98 16.04
N GLN A 75 -0.82 3.27 16.26
CA GLN A 75 -1.55 4.14 15.34
C GLN A 75 -0.86 5.49 15.15
N THR A 76 -0.89 6.01 13.94
CA THR A 76 -0.62 7.42 13.64
C THR A 76 -1.54 7.90 12.52
N THR A 77 -1.49 9.19 12.21
CA THR A 77 -2.28 9.81 11.15
C THR A 77 -1.39 10.62 10.21
N VAL A 78 -1.73 10.62 8.93
CA VAL A 78 -1.06 11.39 7.88
C VAL A 78 -2.12 12.23 7.17
N THR A 79 -1.89 13.54 7.08
CA THR A 79 -2.82 14.47 6.42
C THR A 79 -2.04 15.29 5.39
N PRO A 80 -1.99 14.85 4.12
CA PRO A 80 -1.36 15.61 3.05
C PRO A 80 -2.21 16.82 2.68
N ASP A 81 -1.57 17.94 2.35
CA ASP A 81 -2.22 19.23 2.05
C ASP A 81 -2.28 19.57 0.55
N VAL A 82 -1.54 18.85 -0.29
CA VAL A 82 -1.48 19.03 -1.74
C VAL A 82 -1.48 17.68 -2.48
N PRO A 83 -1.85 17.64 -3.78
CA PRO A 83 -1.69 16.44 -4.59
C PRO A 83 -0.25 15.92 -4.60
N THR A 84 -0.09 14.63 -4.31
CA THR A 84 1.19 13.94 -4.18
C THR A 84 0.99 12.43 -4.17
N THR A 85 2.05 11.66 -4.38
CA THR A 85 2.09 10.28 -3.92
C THR A 85 2.92 10.25 -2.64
N LEU A 86 2.35 9.68 -1.58
CA LEU A 86 3.10 9.38 -0.37
C LEU A 86 3.54 7.93 -0.40
N TYR A 87 4.82 7.67 -0.12
CA TYR A 87 5.34 6.33 0.09
C TYR A 87 5.70 6.14 1.56
N TYR A 88 5.08 5.19 2.23
CA TYR A 88 5.32 4.96 3.65
C TYR A 88 5.84 3.55 3.94
N ARG A 89 6.59 3.45 5.04
CA ARG A 89 7.04 2.18 5.63
C ARG A 89 7.06 2.30 7.15
N PHE A 90 7.00 1.17 7.84
CA PHE A 90 7.15 1.11 9.29
C PHE A 90 8.59 0.82 9.66
N ILE A 91 9.06 1.48 10.72
CA ILE A 91 10.32 1.24 11.40
C ILE A 91 9.92 0.75 12.79
N VAL A 92 10.24 -0.50 13.08
CA VAL A 92 9.82 -1.21 14.29
C VAL A 92 11.05 -1.41 15.17
N GLN A 93 10.97 -0.99 16.43
CA GLN A 93 12.08 -1.01 17.37
C GLN A 93 11.79 -1.91 18.56
N ASP A 94 12.69 -2.84 18.84
CA ASP A 94 12.71 -3.64 20.07
C ASP A 94 14.07 -3.45 20.77
N GLY A 95 14.13 -2.51 21.71
CA GLY A 95 15.37 -2.10 22.35
C GLY A 95 16.37 -1.55 21.33
N THR A 96 17.46 -2.29 21.10
CA THR A 96 18.49 -1.94 20.10
C THR A 96 18.25 -2.60 18.74
N ALA A 97 17.33 -3.55 18.63
CA ALA A 97 16.96 -4.18 17.37
C ALA A 97 16.03 -3.26 16.57
N THR A 98 16.22 -3.24 15.26
CA THR A 98 15.34 -2.52 14.32
C THR A 98 14.97 -3.42 13.17
N ALA A 99 13.68 -3.45 12.86
CA ALA A 99 13.14 -4.07 11.65
C ALA A 99 12.35 -3.02 10.85
N PHE A 100 12.22 -3.29 9.56
CA PHE A 100 11.43 -2.51 8.63
C PHE A 100 10.28 -3.34 8.14
N TYR A 101 9.12 -2.72 7.96
CA TYR A 101 7.98 -3.36 7.33
C TYR A 101 7.48 -2.47 6.21
N ASP A 102 7.57 -2.98 5.00
CA ASP A 102 7.17 -2.35 3.76
C ASP A 102 6.36 -3.32 2.90
N ASP A 103 5.88 -2.85 1.75
CA ASP A 103 5.16 -3.69 0.81
C ASP A 103 6.07 -4.84 0.33
N ASP A 104 5.46 -5.94 -0.05
CA ASP A 104 6.21 -7.08 -0.54
C ASP A 104 6.83 -6.80 -1.93
N ASP A 105 7.45 -7.80 -2.54
CA ASP A 105 8.10 -7.62 -3.84
C ASP A 105 7.11 -7.49 -5.02
N PHE A 106 5.81 -7.77 -4.82
CA PHE A 106 4.77 -7.53 -5.81
C PHE A 106 4.29 -6.08 -5.84
N ARG A 107 4.48 -5.31 -4.76
CA ARG A 107 4.21 -3.86 -4.68
C ARG A 107 2.77 -3.49 -5.07
N ASN A 108 1.81 -4.31 -4.66
CA ASN A 108 0.40 -4.18 -4.98
C ASN A 108 -0.48 -3.91 -3.75
N GLY A 109 0.13 -3.54 -2.62
CA GLY A 109 -0.55 -3.39 -1.34
C GLY A 109 -0.91 -4.73 -0.70
N GLY A 110 -1.88 -4.71 0.22
CA GLY A 110 -2.18 -5.87 1.06
C GLY A 110 -1.16 -6.05 2.18
N TRP A 111 -0.90 -7.32 2.54
CA TRP A 111 0.15 -7.71 3.48
C TRP A 111 1.54 -7.36 2.95
N GLY A 112 2.37 -6.82 3.83
CA GLY A 112 3.80 -6.62 3.56
C GLY A 112 4.69 -7.62 4.26
N GLU A 113 5.98 -7.31 4.27
CA GLU A 113 7.02 -8.18 4.79
C GLU A 113 7.91 -7.46 5.82
N ALA A 114 8.23 -8.15 6.92
CA ALA A 114 9.19 -7.68 7.90
C ALA A 114 10.62 -8.05 7.49
N ARG A 115 11.55 -7.09 7.54
CA ARG A 115 12.94 -7.28 7.10
C ARG A 115 13.92 -6.56 8.04
N PRO A 116 15.15 -7.06 8.24
CA PRO A 116 16.16 -6.38 9.05
C PRO A 116 16.80 -5.18 8.32
N GLY A 117 16.69 -5.13 7.00
CA GLY A 117 17.26 -4.08 6.15
C GLY A 117 16.19 -3.26 5.42
N VAL A 118 16.55 -2.02 5.12
CA VAL A 118 15.73 -1.07 4.36
C VAL A 118 15.57 -1.55 2.90
N ARG A 119 14.33 -1.65 2.40
CA ARG A 119 14.03 -1.75 0.96
C ARG A 119 13.14 -0.60 0.50
N ASP A 120 13.24 -0.15 -0.74
CA ASP A 120 12.39 0.93 -1.23
C ASP A 120 11.07 0.41 -1.84
N ASN A 121 10.36 -0.41 -1.08
CA ASN A 121 9.04 -0.95 -1.42
C ASN A 121 7.93 -0.27 -0.59
N GLY A 122 7.99 1.06 -0.41
CA GLY A 122 7.00 1.75 0.41
C GLY A 122 5.57 1.57 -0.12
N TYR A 123 4.61 1.43 0.79
CA TYR A 123 3.18 1.46 0.43
C TYR A 123 2.79 2.82 -0.11
N ALA A 124 1.94 2.85 -1.14
CA ALA A 124 1.50 4.09 -1.77
C ALA A 124 0.18 4.61 -1.18
N ILE A 125 0.12 5.91 -0.91
CA ILE A 125 -1.10 6.69 -0.74
C ILE A 125 -1.12 7.73 -1.86
N THR A 126 -2.07 7.60 -2.78
CA THR A 126 -2.25 8.59 -3.85
C THR A 126 -3.16 9.70 -3.34
N VAL A 127 -2.66 10.93 -3.37
CA VAL A 127 -3.41 12.14 -3.06
C VAL A 127 -3.71 12.83 -4.38
N TYR A 128 -4.95 12.73 -4.84
CA TYR A 128 -5.32 13.19 -6.18
C TYR A 128 -5.96 14.58 -6.12
N ASP A 129 -5.80 15.32 -7.21
CA ASP A 129 -6.47 16.61 -7.40
C ASP A 129 -8.00 16.42 -7.33
N PRO A 130 -8.73 17.06 -6.42
CA PRO A 130 -10.20 16.97 -6.34
C PRO A 130 -10.91 17.37 -7.64
N ALA A 131 -10.27 18.18 -8.49
CA ALA A 131 -10.80 18.56 -9.80
C ALA A 131 -10.65 17.45 -10.85
N PHE A 132 -9.85 16.41 -10.59
CA PHE A 132 -9.76 15.25 -11.47
C PHE A 132 -11.09 14.49 -11.49
N GLN A 133 -11.69 14.41 -12.67
CA GLN A 133 -12.94 13.68 -12.90
C GLN A 133 -12.61 12.39 -13.66
N PRO A 134 -12.74 11.21 -13.00
CA PRO A 134 -12.61 9.94 -13.71
C PRO A 134 -13.70 9.83 -14.78
N ILE A 135 -13.38 9.19 -15.91
CA ILE A 135 -14.33 9.00 -17.01
C ILE A 135 -15.53 8.20 -16.51
N SER A 136 -16.71 8.83 -16.45
CA SER A 136 -17.89 8.30 -15.75
C SER A 136 -18.38 6.95 -16.26
N TRP A 137 -18.40 6.75 -17.59
CA TRP A 137 -18.82 5.47 -18.17
C TRP A 137 -17.84 4.34 -17.85
N MET A 138 -16.55 4.66 -17.69
CA MET A 138 -15.50 3.66 -17.45
C MET A 138 -15.59 3.07 -16.04
N GLN A 139 -16.12 3.82 -15.07
CA GLN A 139 -16.33 3.35 -13.69
C GLN A 139 -17.30 2.16 -13.61
N ASN A 140 -18.21 2.03 -14.58
CA ASN A 140 -19.22 0.96 -14.65
C ASN A 140 -19.02 0.06 -15.89
N ALA A 141 -17.90 0.21 -16.60
CA ALA A 141 -17.64 -0.54 -17.81
C ALA A 141 -17.21 -1.98 -17.50
N VAL A 142 -17.61 -2.91 -18.37
CA VAL A 142 -16.98 -4.22 -18.48
C VAL A 142 -15.97 -4.13 -19.62
N VAL A 143 -14.67 -4.20 -19.28
CA VAL A 143 -13.58 -4.09 -20.26
C VAL A 143 -13.22 -5.48 -20.77
N TYR A 144 -13.13 -5.63 -22.10
CA TYR A 144 -12.64 -6.84 -22.75
C TYR A 144 -11.31 -6.54 -23.46
N GLN A 145 -10.20 -7.05 -22.91
CA GLN A 145 -8.88 -6.90 -23.50
C GLN A 145 -8.66 -7.92 -24.61
N ILE A 146 -8.30 -7.45 -25.81
CA ILE A 146 -8.06 -8.29 -26.99
C ILE A 146 -6.56 -8.27 -27.31
N PHE A 147 -5.95 -9.44 -27.43
CA PHE A 147 -4.65 -9.62 -28.12
C PHE A 147 -4.90 -9.86 -29.61
N PRO A 148 -4.74 -8.87 -30.50
CA PRO A 148 -5.28 -8.94 -31.86
C PRO A 148 -4.75 -10.13 -32.68
N ASP A 149 -3.45 -10.43 -32.59
CA ASP A 149 -2.80 -11.55 -33.30
C ASP A 149 -3.35 -12.94 -32.90
N ARG A 150 -3.95 -13.06 -31.71
CA ARG A 150 -4.38 -14.36 -31.13
C ARG A 150 -5.88 -14.44 -30.85
N PHE A 151 -6.64 -13.40 -31.20
CA PHE A 151 -8.06 -13.36 -30.91
C PHE A 151 -8.89 -13.98 -32.03
N ARG A 152 -8.77 -13.44 -33.25
CA ARG A 152 -9.48 -13.94 -34.43
C ARG A 152 -8.82 -13.45 -35.71
N ASP A 153 -8.48 -14.37 -36.61
CA ASP A 153 -8.16 -14.03 -38.00
C ASP A 153 -9.46 -13.72 -38.75
N GLY A 154 -9.68 -12.43 -39.03
CA GLY A 154 -10.81 -11.95 -39.82
C GLY A 154 -10.49 -11.74 -41.29
N ARG A 155 -9.21 -11.77 -41.68
CA ARG A 155 -8.73 -11.38 -43.02
C ARG A 155 -7.37 -12.01 -43.33
N SER A 156 -7.40 -13.22 -43.87
CA SER A 156 -6.16 -13.97 -44.13
C SER A 156 -5.17 -13.33 -45.10
N ASN A 157 -5.59 -12.36 -45.92
CA ASN A 157 -4.71 -11.65 -46.85
C ASN A 157 -3.80 -10.61 -46.17
N ASN A 158 -3.95 -10.36 -44.88
CA ASN A 158 -3.03 -9.56 -44.07
C ASN A 158 -2.21 -10.40 -43.08
N ASN A 159 -2.27 -11.73 -43.19
CA ASN A 159 -1.53 -12.61 -42.30
C ASN A 159 -0.02 -12.41 -42.51
N PRO A 160 0.77 -12.33 -41.42
CA PRO A 160 2.20 -12.13 -41.52
C PRO A 160 2.86 -13.26 -42.29
N SER A 161 3.82 -12.93 -43.15
CA SER A 161 4.68 -13.93 -43.77
C SER A 161 5.69 -14.46 -42.73
N GLY A 162 6.10 -15.73 -42.85
CA GLY A 162 6.89 -16.43 -41.81
C GLY A 162 8.27 -15.84 -41.46
N ASN A 163 8.68 -14.74 -42.11
CA ASN A 163 9.96 -14.06 -41.90
C ASN A 163 9.81 -12.67 -41.24
N GLU A 164 8.60 -12.27 -40.84
CA GLU A 164 8.39 -11.01 -40.13
C GLU A 164 8.61 -11.20 -38.62
N PRO A 165 9.41 -10.33 -37.97
CA PRO A 165 9.58 -10.38 -36.53
C PRO A 165 8.21 -10.25 -35.85
N ARG A 166 7.86 -11.22 -35.01
CA ARG A 166 6.68 -11.14 -34.15
C ARG A 166 7.13 -10.88 -32.71
N TYR A 167 7.06 -9.61 -32.32
CA TYR A 167 7.29 -9.05 -30.97
C TYR A 167 8.67 -9.29 -30.36
#